data_AF-A0A956IHF4-F1
#
_entry.id   AF-A0A956IHF4-F1
#
_cell.length_a   1.000
_cell.length_b   1.000
_cell.length_c   1.000
_cell.angle_alpha   90.00
_cell.angle_beta   90.00
_cell.angle_gamma   90.00
#
_symmetry.space_group_name_H-M   'P 1'
#
loop_
_entity.id
_entity.type
_entity.pdbx_description
1 polymer ?
#
loop_
_entity_poly.entity_id
_entity_poly.type
_entity_poly.pdbx_seq_one_letter_code
_entity_poly.pdbx_strand_id
1 'polypeptide(L)'
;PFFESDLAHAADVESCDAVLQSLATDAHVPLEVGLVWDPAPIRPPHAVPQLDDLVGELCVWASQDDAGAPVVEYLHIDELTRQRIRYRDAYGQSRVHPRDDAEAAIHRGDLGPVGPITAYAPKRLLEALGDRGDLSFWLHPSWRFEGDRPQHRPLHAKLVLLRHTHRGREETLVLLGSPNPSRGALLLDVAGGGNVELAVAFALEGHHHLADICPELVRCDAEALTLEERPYRAAPPNLALWIESAVHDAADGSLLITWRDERPHPLPAWRIDYLDRAIASGEGRPDAPTLVTSFTLSPASCEIVLVAAGERYPLPITVRDLVALPSDASLADLSLEELLALLGRRIGGERLASLREAGGGDGAHHALEAIFGEGFAPTDVFRAWWSIADHLGDPRTTLGAFRGHVEGSLGAQAVWQRLHDTLTADDEARRLTRDEIWFYGAELLRTLRPIVAAIPEGPDAPAKRSVLATFLAHLEAELVPLSPDPTRGGWVAQVIAHYAVGGAPA
;
A
#
# COMPACT_ATOMS: atom_id res chain seq x y z
N PRO A 1 19.47 -5.40 -3.45
CA PRO A 1 19.22 -5.11 -4.87
C PRO A 1 18.97 -6.39 -5.68
N PHE A 2 17.76 -6.54 -6.23
CA PHE A 2 17.50 -7.53 -7.29
C PHE A 2 17.83 -6.84 -8.62
N PHE A 3 18.86 -7.32 -9.28
CA PHE A 3 19.23 -6.84 -10.60
C PHE A 3 18.52 -7.73 -11.61
N GLU A 4 17.37 -7.28 -12.10
CA GLU A 4 16.67 -7.95 -13.21
C GLU A 4 17.52 -7.80 -14.48
N SER A 5 17.79 -8.91 -15.16
CA SER A 5 18.53 -8.83 -16.42
C SER A 5 17.58 -8.35 -17.53
N ASP A 6 17.73 -7.09 -17.92
CA ASP A 6 17.16 -6.53 -19.16
C ASP A 6 17.85 -7.11 -20.43
N LEU A 7 18.36 -8.35 -20.37
CA LEU A 7 19.16 -8.97 -21.43
C LEU A 7 18.34 -9.39 -22.65
N ALA A 8 17.01 -9.37 -22.58
CA ALA A 8 16.19 -9.64 -23.77
C ALA A 8 16.26 -8.51 -24.81
N HIS A 9 16.63 -7.28 -24.40
CA HIS A 9 16.79 -6.13 -25.30
C HIS A 9 18.18 -5.47 -25.23
N ALA A 10 19.04 -5.88 -24.29
CA ALA A 10 20.46 -5.54 -24.33
C ALA A 10 21.17 -6.41 -25.39
N ALA A 11 20.84 -6.16 -26.66
CA ALA A 11 21.66 -6.65 -27.77
C ALA A 11 23.08 -6.09 -27.71
N ASP A 12 23.29 -4.96 -27.03
CA ASP A 12 24.60 -4.34 -26.88
C ASP A 12 24.97 -4.08 -25.41
N VAL A 13 26.09 -4.71 -25.04
CA VAL A 13 26.92 -4.43 -23.86
C VAL A 13 27.27 -2.93 -23.76
N GLU A 14 27.18 -2.18 -24.86
CA GLU A 14 27.40 -0.73 -24.94
C GLU A 14 26.45 0.11 -24.05
N SER A 15 25.27 -0.38 -23.68
CA SER A 15 24.32 0.39 -22.85
C SER A 15 24.69 0.43 -21.35
N CYS A 16 25.29 -0.64 -20.82
CA CYS A 16 25.93 -0.62 -19.51
C CYS A 16 27.22 0.21 -19.58
N ASP A 17 27.98 0.10 -20.68
CA ASP A 17 29.18 0.91 -20.89
C ASP A 17 28.86 2.40 -20.90
N ALA A 18 27.69 2.87 -21.35
CA ALA A 18 27.30 4.27 -21.29
C ALA A 18 27.04 4.79 -19.87
N VAL A 19 26.40 3.98 -19.01
CA VAL A 19 26.22 4.30 -17.58
C VAL A 19 27.56 4.23 -16.85
N LEU A 20 28.38 3.22 -17.15
CA LEU A 20 29.74 3.09 -16.67
C LEU A 20 30.63 4.24 -17.16
N GLN A 21 30.48 4.70 -18.40
CA GLN A 21 31.19 5.86 -18.93
C GLN A 21 30.75 7.10 -18.18
N SER A 22 29.44 7.32 -18.00
CA SER A 22 28.93 8.50 -17.28
C SER A 22 29.36 8.54 -15.81
N LEU A 23 29.46 7.39 -15.14
CA LEU A 23 29.97 7.29 -13.77
C LEU A 23 31.50 7.39 -13.71
N ALA A 24 32.20 6.92 -14.74
CA ALA A 24 33.67 6.90 -14.80
C ALA A 24 34.30 8.16 -15.43
N THR A 25 33.54 9.02 -16.11
CA THR A 25 34.14 10.16 -16.84
C THR A 25 34.64 11.30 -15.95
N ASP A 26 34.23 11.40 -14.68
CA ASP A 26 34.51 12.63 -13.91
C ASP A 26 35.25 12.49 -12.56
N ALA A 27 35.43 11.31 -11.96
CA ALA A 27 36.33 11.13 -10.81
C ALA A 27 36.44 9.66 -10.40
N HIS A 28 37.49 9.30 -9.65
CA HIS A 28 37.44 8.15 -8.74
C HIS A 28 36.33 8.38 -7.70
N VAL A 29 35.12 7.90 -7.97
CA VAL A 29 33.99 7.97 -7.05
C VAL A 29 33.98 6.70 -6.18
N PRO A 30 34.11 6.81 -4.85
CA PRO A 30 33.99 5.66 -3.96
C PRO A 30 32.56 5.12 -4.00
N LEU A 31 32.39 3.83 -4.29
CA LEU A 31 31.10 3.15 -4.39
C LEU A 31 30.94 2.12 -3.29
N GLU A 32 29.78 2.15 -2.64
CA GLU A 32 29.38 1.16 -1.64
C GLU A 32 28.20 0.36 -2.16
N VAL A 33 28.28 -0.97 -2.05
CA VAL A 33 27.25 -1.88 -2.58
C VAL A 33 26.76 -2.79 -1.47
N GLY A 34 25.48 -2.64 -1.13
CA GLY A 34 24.75 -3.53 -0.23
C GLY A 34 24.23 -4.77 -0.97
N LEU A 35 24.60 -5.96 -0.51
CA LEU A 35 24.21 -7.25 -1.09
C LEU A 35 23.48 -8.11 -0.05
N VAL A 36 22.50 -8.89 -0.50
CA VAL A 36 21.87 -9.90 0.35
C VAL A 36 22.87 -11.04 0.55
N TRP A 37 23.13 -11.41 1.79
CA TRP A 37 23.92 -12.60 2.14
C TRP A 37 23.00 -13.71 2.60
N ASP A 38 22.82 -14.72 1.74
CA ASP A 38 21.87 -15.82 1.95
C ASP A 38 22.45 -17.15 1.46
N PRO A 39 22.70 -18.13 2.36
CA PRO A 39 22.45 -18.09 3.80
C PRO A 39 23.58 -17.38 4.58
N ALA A 40 23.24 -16.43 5.45
CA ALA A 40 24.16 -15.92 6.45
C ALA A 40 24.18 -16.85 7.68
N PRO A 41 25.35 -17.32 8.14
CA PRO A 41 25.43 -18.21 9.29
C PRO A 41 25.20 -17.43 10.60
N ILE A 42 24.24 -17.88 11.40
CA ILE A 42 24.01 -17.38 12.78
C ILE A 42 24.86 -18.12 13.83
N ARG A 43 25.58 -19.15 13.40
CA ARG A 43 26.56 -19.93 14.16
C ARG A 43 27.63 -20.46 13.23
N PRO A 44 28.84 -20.76 13.73
CA PRO A 44 29.89 -21.35 12.92
C PRO A 44 29.44 -22.64 12.20
N PRO A 45 29.72 -22.78 10.90
CA PRO A 45 29.56 -24.05 10.19
C PRO A 45 30.51 -25.10 10.80
N HIS A 46 30.01 -26.32 10.98
CA HIS A 46 30.45 -27.46 11.80
C HIS A 46 31.95 -27.76 12.08
N ALA A 47 32.93 -27.08 11.48
CA ALA A 47 34.34 -27.27 11.80
C ALA A 47 34.73 -26.53 13.10
N VAL A 48 35.52 -27.18 13.95
CA VAL A 48 36.19 -26.52 15.11
C VAL A 48 37.59 -26.10 14.63
N PRO A 49 37.82 -24.82 14.32
CA PRO A 49 39.12 -24.32 13.84
C PRO A 49 40.15 -24.24 14.97
N GLN A 50 41.44 -24.07 14.63
CA GLN A 50 42.37 -23.47 15.57
C GLN A 50 42.25 -21.94 15.47
N LEU A 51 42.43 -21.22 16.58
CA LEU A 51 42.31 -19.76 16.59
C LEU A 51 43.30 -19.10 15.61
N ASP A 52 44.49 -19.66 15.47
CA ASP A 52 45.51 -19.15 14.54
C ASP A 52 45.07 -19.29 13.06
N ASP A 53 44.17 -20.23 12.73
CA ASP A 53 43.61 -20.41 11.38
C ASP A 53 42.54 -19.34 11.04
N LEU A 54 42.08 -18.57 12.03
CA LEU A 54 41.02 -17.56 11.85
C LEU A 54 41.58 -16.17 11.50
N VAL A 55 42.89 -15.98 11.53
CA VAL A 55 43.51 -14.69 11.20
C VAL A 55 43.30 -14.39 9.72
N GLY A 56 42.71 -13.22 9.45
CA GLY A 56 42.34 -12.76 8.11
C GLY A 56 40.95 -13.19 7.64
N GLU A 57 40.31 -14.14 8.32
CA GLU A 57 39.00 -14.68 7.94
C GLU A 57 37.84 -13.86 8.51
N LEU A 58 36.72 -13.80 7.77
CA LEU A 58 35.46 -13.34 8.34
C LEU A 58 34.91 -14.46 9.25
N CYS A 59 34.66 -14.12 10.50
CA CYS A 59 34.17 -15.02 11.53
C CYS A 59 32.77 -14.62 11.98
N VAL A 60 32.01 -15.61 12.45
CA VAL A 60 30.76 -15.43 13.18
C VAL A 60 31.00 -15.76 14.64
N TRP A 61 30.53 -14.90 15.53
CA TRP A 61 30.52 -15.10 16.97
C TRP A 61 29.10 -15.06 17.50
N ALA A 62 28.56 -16.23 17.84
CA ALA A 62 27.29 -16.36 18.54
C ALA A 62 27.52 -16.19 20.05
N SER A 63 26.83 -15.25 20.67
CA SER A 63 26.96 -14.96 22.10
C SER A 63 25.59 -14.66 22.72
N GLN A 64 25.57 -14.29 24.00
CA GLN A 64 24.39 -13.76 24.68
C GLN A 64 24.69 -12.35 25.16
N ASP A 65 23.71 -11.45 25.05
CA ASP A 65 23.78 -10.12 25.65
C ASP A 65 23.63 -10.16 27.18
N ASP A 66 23.68 -8.99 27.83
CA ASP A 66 23.52 -8.85 29.28
C ASP A 66 22.15 -9.34 29.78
N ALA A 67 21.14 -9.40 28.91
CA ALA A 67 19.80 -9.91 29.21
C ALA A 67 19.66 -11.42 28.92
N GLY A 68 20.72 -12.08 28.43
CA GLY A 68 20.74 -13.49 28.06
C GLY A 68 20.15 -13.78 26.67
N ALA A 69 19.83 -12.75 25.88
CA ALA A 69 19.28 -12.92 24.53
C ALA A 69 20.41 -13.26 23.55
N PRO A 70 20.19 -14.18 22.58
CA PRO A 70 21.22 -14.56 21.65
C PRO A 70 21.54 -13.42 20.67
N VAL A 71 22.83 -13.16 20.48
CA VAL A 71 23.36 -12.15 19.56
C VAL A 71 24.34 -12.80 18.61
N VAL A 72 24.39 -12.31 17.38
CA VAL A 72 25.39 -12.70 16.39
C VAL A 72 26.24 -11.48 16.06
N GLU A 73 27.54 -11.60 16.27
CA GLU A 73 28.53 -10.63 15.81
C GLU A 73 29.31 -11.23 14.62
N TYR A 74 29.60 -10.40 13.63
CA TYR A 74 30.49 -10.76 12.53
C TYR A 74 31.76 -9.93 12.64
N LEU A 75 32.92 -10.56 12.49
CA LEU A 75 34.21 -9.91 12.74
C LEU A 75 35.35 -10.49 11.90
N HIS A 76 36.37 -9.68 11.64
CA HIS A 76 37.63 -10.12 11.02
C HIS A 76 38.75 -10.11 12.06
N ILE A 77 39.41 -11.24 12.29
CA ILE A 77 40.55 -11.30 13.22
C ILE A 77 41.80 -10.81 12.50
N ASP A 78 42.37 -9.69 12.95
CA ASP A 78 43.54 -9.10 12.32
C ASP A 78 44.85 -9.66 12.90
N GLU A 79 44.91 -9.84 14.22
CA GLU A 79 46.14 -10.17 14.93
C GLU A 79 45.87 -10.97 16.21
N LEU A 80 46.77 -11.90 16.52
CA LEU A 80 46.78 -12.67 17.75
C LEU A 80 48.03 -12.37 18.56
N THR A 81 47.84 -12.10 19.85
CA THR A 81 48.93 -12.00 20.83
C THR A 81 48.82 -13.14 21.84
N ARG A 82 49.77 -13.21 22.80
CA ARG A 82 49.72 -14.21 23.88
C ARG A 82 48.48 -14.12 24.78
N GLN A 83 47.85 -12.94 24.89
CA GLN A 83 46.77 -12.71 25.85
C GLN A 83 45.47 -12.21 25.21
N ARG A 84 45.53 -11.75 23.96
CA ARG A 84 44.45 -11.00 23.33
C ARG A 84 44.34 -11.30 21.85
N ILE A 85 43.13 -11.26 21.33
CA ILE A 85 42.83 -11.13 19.91
C ILE A 85 42.54 -9.66 19.59
N ARG A 86 43.00 -9.20 18.44
CA ARG A 86 42.61 -7.91 17.85
C ARG A 86 41.80 -8.22 16.60
N TYR A 87 40.66 -7.58 16.47
CA TYR A 87 39.73 -7.83 15.37
C TYR A 87 39.04 -6.54 14.92
N ARG A 88 38.49 -6.55 13.72
CA ARG A 88 37.55 -5.55 13.21
C ARG A 88 36.12 -6.06 13.37
N ASP A 89 35.24 -5.27 13.95
CA ASP A 89 33.81 -5.59 14.00
C ASP A 89 33.15 -5.47 12.61
N ALA A 90 31.84 -5.72 12.52
CA ALA A 90 31.07 -5.67 11.28
C ALA A 90 31.17 -4.33 10.53
N TYR A 91 31.54 -3.24 11.22
CA TYR A 91 31.70 -1.90 10.63
C TYR A 91 33.16 -1.55 10.31
N GLY A 92 34.09 -2.48 10.59
CA GLY A 92 35.52 -2.28 10.40
C GLY A 92 36.22 -1.59 11.59
N GLN A 93 35.56 -1.41 12.73
CA GLN A 93 36.19 -0.76 13.88
C GLN A 93 37.08 -1.74 14.65
N SER A 94 38.29 -1.32 15.01
CA SER A 94 39.21 -2.15 15.80
C SER A 94 38.69 -2.37 17.23
N ARG A 95 38.63 -3.64 17.62
CA ARG A 95 38.27 -4.15 18.95
C ARG A 95 39.34 -5.10 19.47
N VAL A 96 39.28 -5.39 20.77
CA VAL A 96 40.23 -6.27 21.45
C VAL A 96 39.47 -7.15 22.44
N HIS A 97 39.73 -8.45 22.43
CA HIS A 97 39.13 -9.43 23.34
C HIS A 97 40.20 -10.33 23.97
N PRO A 98 40.02 -10.83 25.21
CA PRO A 98 40.89 -11.87 25.75
C PRO A 98 40.97 -13.11 24.85
N ARG A 99 42.19 -13.66 24.70
CA ARG A 99 42.45 -14.85 23.87
C ARG A 99 41.74 -16.09 24.42
N ASP A 100 41.83 -16.31 25.73
CA ASP A 100 41.24 -17.48 26.40
C ASP A 100 39.72 -17.56 26.19
N ASP A 101 39.03 -16.42 26.16
CA ASP A 101 37.59 -16.36 25.92
C ASP A 101 37.22 -16.74 24.48
N ALA A 102 38.04 -16.31 23.50
CA ALA A 102 37.87 -16.67 22.10
C ALA A 102 38.14 -18.16 21.87
N GLU A 103 39.20 -18.71 22.48
CA GLU A 103 39.49 -20.15 22.44
C GLU A 103 38.36 -20.96 23.09
N ALA A 104 37.82 -20.49 24.21
CA ALA A 104 36.67 -21.12 24.85
C ALA A 104 35.40 -21.05 23.97
N ALA A 105 35.17 -19.94 23.26
CA ALA A 105 34.06 -19.80 22.32
C ALA A 105 34.20 -20.75 21.11
N ILE A 106 35.41 -20.92 20.57
CA ILE A 106 35.70 -21.92 19.54
C ILE A 106 35.38 -23.33 20.04
N HIS A 107 35.83 -23.68 21.25
CA HIS A 107 35.54 -24.99 21.84
C HIS A 107 34.04 -25.26 22.07
N ARG A 108 33.24 -24.21 22.33
CA ARG A 108 31.77 -24.33 22.42
C ARG A 108 31.07 -24.36 21.07
N GLY A 109 31.77 -24.07 19.98
CA GLY A 109 31.18 -23.92 18.65
C GLY A 109 30.43 -22.61 18.48
N ASP A 110 30.79 -21.58 19.26
CA ASP A 110 30.19 -20.25 19.25
C ASP A 110 30.97 -19.28 18.34
N LEU A 111 32.27 -19.50 18.17
CA LEU A 111 33.16 -18.70 17.29
C LEU A 111 33.81 -19.58 16.23
N GLY A 112 33.81 -19.12 14.99
CA GLY A 112 34.46 -19.80 13.87
C GLY A 112 34.25 -19.07 12.54
N PRO A 113 34.85 -19.59 11.44
CA PRO A 113 34.82 -18.92 10.15
C PRO A 113 33.43 -19.02 9.54
N VAL A 114 32.99 -17.99 8.81
CA VAL A 114 31.67 -18.02 8.15
C VAL A 114 31.64 -18.97 6.95
N GLY A 115 32.82 -19.33 6.43
CA GLY A 115 32.99 -20.12 5.20
C GLY A 115 32.94 -19.26 3.93
N PRO A 116 32.89 -19.88 2.74
CA PRO A 116 32.81 -19.16 1.48
C PRO A 116 31.56 -18.27 1.42
N ILE A 117 31.75 -17.01 1.05
CA ILE A 117 30.65 -16.04 0.93
C ILE A 117 30.32 -15.90 -0.54
N THR A 118 29.11 -16.32 -0.92
CA THR A 118 28.57 -16.08 -2.26
C THR A 118 27.44 -15.05 -2.19
N ALA A 119 27.50 -14.03 -3.03
CA ALA A 119 26.41 -13.06 -3.19
C ALA A 119 25.98 -12.97 -4.66
N TYR A 120 24.66 -12.87 -4.85
CA TYR A 120 24.08 -12.73 -6.17
C TYR A 120 23.99 -11.26 -6.58
N ALA A 121 24.70 -10.89 -7.65
CA ALA A 121 24.79 -9.53 -8.16
C ALA A 121 25.19 -9.53 -9.65
N PRO A 122 25.16 -8.39 -10.38
CA PRO A 122 25.67 -8.28 -11.75
C PRO A 122 27.19 -8.24 -11.66
N LYS A 123 27.76 -9.44 -11.55
CA LYS A 123 29.18 -9.69 -11.40
C LYS A 123 29.99 -8.86 -12.38
N ARG A 124 29.64 -8.90 -13.66
CA ARG A 124 30.41 -8.21 -14.72
C ARG A 124 30.45 -6.69 -14.52
N LEU A 125 29.35 -6.11 -14.06
CA LEU A 125 29.24 -4.67 -13.80
C LEU A 125 30.10 -4.26 -12.60
N LEU A 126 30.01 -5.02 -11.51
CA LEU A 126 30.72 -4.73 -10.27
C LEU A 126 32.24 -4.95 -10.42
N GLU A 127 32.66 -5.97 -11.15
CA GLU A 127 34.07 -6.18 -11.51
C GLU A 127 34.62 -5.01 -12.34
N ALA A 128 33.88 -4.57 -13.36
CA ALA A 128 34.27 -3.43 -14.19
C ALA A 128 34.34 -2.09 -13.41
N LEU A 129 33.49 -1.93 -12.39
CA LEU A 129 33.54 -0.77 -11.48
C LEU A 129 34.73 -0.85 -10.53
N GLY A 130 35.02 -2.04 -10.00
CA GLY A 130 36.18 -2.28 -9.12
C GLY A 130 37.53 -1.99 -9.79
N ASP A 131 37.65 -2.29 -11.09
CA ASP A 131 38.86 -1.97 -11.87
C ASP A 131 39.11 -0.45 -12.02
N ARG A 132 38.09 0.39 -11.77
CA ARG A 132 38.14 1.84 -12.02
C ARG A 132 38.08 2.71 -10.77
N GLY A 133 37.79 2.16 -9.60
CA GLY A 133 37.66 2.94 -8.37
C GLY A 133 37.54 2.10 -7.10
N ASP A 134 37.34 2.80 -5.98
CA ASP A 134 37.21 2.17 -4.66
C ASP A 134 35.81 1.58 -4.50
N LEU A 135 35.71 0.26 -4.60
CA LEU A 135 34.47 -0.50 -4.39
C LEU A 135 34.49 -1.18 -3.02
N SER A 136 33.47 -0.93 -2.21
CA SER A 136 33.27 -1.56 -0.90
C SER A 136 31.97 -2.37 -0.88
N PHE A 137 32.05 -3.60 -0.35
CA PHE A 137 30.90 -4.49 -0.23
C PHE A 137 30.38 -4.53 1.20
N TRP A 138 29.06 -4.46 1.31
CA TRP A 138 28.31 -4.58 2.55
C TRP A 138 27.31 -5.72 2.42
N LEU A 139 27.35 -6.67 3.33
CA LEU A 139 26.50 -7.85 3.34
C LEU A 139 25.37 -7.66 4.33
N HIS A 140 24.13 -7.78 3.89
CA HIS A 140 22.98 -7.86 4.77
C HIS A 140 22.71 -9.32 5.13
N PRO A 141 22.87 -9.74 6.40
CA PRO A 141 22.62 -11.11 6.81
C PRO A 141 21.14 -11.43 6.69
N SER A 142 20.80 -12.45 5.90
CA SER A 142 19.41 -12.90 5.72
C SER A 142 18.87 -13.68 6.92
N TRP A 143 19.74 -14.17 7.81
CA TRP A 143 19.34 -14.85 9.04
C TRP A 143 19.82 -14.08 10.26
N ARG A 144 18.92 -13.95 11.24
CA ARG A 144 19.19 -13.29 12.53
C ARG A 144 18.32 -13.88 13.65
N PHE A 145 18.65 -13.58 14.89
CA PHE A 145 17.77 -13.89 16.02
C PHE A 145 16.70 -12.81 16.19
N GLU A 146 15.45 -13.22 16.38
CA GLU A 146 14.39 -12.38 16.93
C GLU A 146 13.91 -13.01 18.23
N GLY A 147 14.37 -12.45 19.35
CA GLY A 147 14.32 -13.13 20.64
C GLY A 147 15.23 -14.36 20.63
N ASP A 148 14.70 -15.53 20.99
CA ASP A 148 15.43 -16.80 21.01
C ASP A 148 15.36 -17.58 19.68
N ARG A 149 14.63 -17.07 18.68
CA ARG A 149 14.34 -17.80 17.44
C ARG A 149 15.13 -17.28 16.25
N PRO A 150 15.76 -18.16 15.46
CA PRO A 150 16.32 -17.77 14.18
C PRO A 150 15.21 -17.46 13.18
N GLN A 151 15.32 -16.34 12.47
CA GLN A 151 14.39 -15.95 11.42
C GLN A 151 15.14 -15.61 10.13
N HIS A 152 14.55 -16.02 9.01
CA HIS A 152 14.98 -15.64 7.68
C HIS A 152 14.27 -14.35 7.25
N ARG A 153 15.02 -13.27 7.13
CA ARG A 153 14.58 -11.94 6.68
C ARG A 153 15.57 -11.38 5.66
N PRO A 154 15.48 -11.80 4.40
CA PRO A 154 16.33 -11.26 3.34
C PRO A 154 16.01 -9.76 3.10
N LEU A 155 17.04 -8.98 2.76
CA LEU A 155 16.88 -7.57 2.41
C LEU A 155 16.05 -7.42 1.12
N HIS A 156 14.82 -6.96 1.28
CA HIS A 156 13.93 -6.64 0.17
C HIS A 156 13.83 -5.13 -0.13
N ALA A 157 14.31 -4.27 0.77
CA ALA A 157 14.32 -2.82 0.56
C ALA A 157 15.33 -2.40 -0.51
N LYS A 158 15.06 -1.29 -1.21
CA LYS A 158 15.95 -0.69 -2.22
C LYS A 158 16.27 0.73 -1.80
N LEU A 159 17.57 1.01 -1.70
CA LEU A 159 18.12 2.27 -1.21
C LEU A 159 19.19 2.72 -2.20
N VAL A 160 19.15 4.00 -2.58
CA VAL A 160 20.22 4.68 -3.32
C VAL A 160 20.62 5.92 -2.55
N LEU A 161 21.92 6.09 -2.31
CA LEU A 161 22.50 7.24 -1.63
C LEU A 161 23.41 7.98 -2.61
N LEU A 162 23.22 9.29 -2.73
CA LEU A 162 24.13 10.17 -3.47
C LEU A 162 24.69 11.23 -2.52
N ARG A 163 25.97 11.06 -2.16
CA ARG A 163 26.72 12.05 -1.38
C ARG A 163 27.19 13.16 -2.32
N HIS A 164 26.94 14.42 -1.95
CA HIS A 164 27.44 15.55 -2.71
C HIS A 164 27.80 16.73 -1.80
N THR A 165 28.51 17.69 -2.37
CA THR A 165 28.80 18.98 -1.73
C THR A 165 28.13 20.08 -2.54
N HIS A 166 27.15 20.76 -1.95
CA HIS A 166 26.46 21.88 -2.59
C HIS A 166 26.68 23.16 -1.79
N ARG A 167 27.26 24.17 -2.44
CA ARG A 167 27.57 25.48 -1.82
C ARG A 167 28.39 25.37 -0.52
N GLY A 168 29.33 24.41 -0.49
CA GLY A 168 30.19 24.16 0.67
C GLY A 168 29.50 23.42 1.83
N ARG A 169 28.27 22.94 1.66
CA ARG A 169 27.60 22.03 2.59
C ARG A 169 27.63 20.62 2.07
N GLU A 170 27.92 19.69 2.96
CA GLU A 170 27.84 18.26 2.68
C GLU A 170 26.41 17.79 2.88
N GLU A 171 25.87 17.10 1.89
CA GLU A 171 24.50 16.60 1.88
C GLU A 171 24.48 15.20 1.27
N THR A 172 23.54 14.37 1.71
CA THR A 172 23.27 13.05 1.14
C THR A 172 21.83 12.99 0.65
N LEU A 173 21.64 12.81 -0.66
CA LEU A 173 20.33 12.53 -1.22
C LEU A 173 20.02 11.05 -1.02
N VAL A 174 18.83 10.78 -0.49
CA VAL A 174 18.33 9.45 -0.20
C VAL A 174 17.14 9.17 -1.10
N LEU A 175 17.18 8.05 -1.81
CA LEU A 175 16.03 7.48 -2.52
C LEU A 175 15.72 6.10 -1.93
N LEU A 176 14.52 5.95 -1.38
CA LEU A 176 14.04 4.71 -0.76
C LEU A 176 12.69 4.33 -1.37
N GLY A 177 12.55 3.10 -1.87
CA GLY A 177 11.28 2.68 -2.46
C GLY A 177 11.27 1.30 -3.09
N SER A 178 10.30 1.11 -3.98
CA SER A 178 10.17 -0.08 -4.82
C SER A 178 11.19 -0.21 -5.96
N PRO A 179 11.78 0.87 -6.55
CA PRO A 179 12.62 0.72 -7.73
C PRO A 179 13.82 -0.19 -7.48
N ASN A 180 13.89 -1.30 -8.21
CA ASN A 180 15.12 -2.07 -8.37
C ASN A 180 16.12 -1.29 -9.25
N PRO A 181 17.43 -1.55 -9.14
CA PRO A 181 18.43 -1.03 -10.06
C PRO A 181 18.33 -1.71 -11.44
N SER A 182 17.25 -1.45 -12.18
CA SER A 182 16.94 -1.98 -13.52
C SER A 182 16.52 -0.86 -14.48
N ARG A 183 16.58 -1.08 -15.80
CA ARG A 183 16.12 -0.06 -16.75
C ARG A 183 14.60 0.05 -16.70
N GLY A 184 13.90 -1.07 -16.58
CA GLY A 184 12.44 -1.11 -16.40
C GLY A 184 11.96 -0.22 -15.25
N ALA A 185 12.65 -0.24 -14.10
CA ALA A 185 12.27 0.55 -12.94
C ALA A 185 12.76 2.00 -12.96
N LEU A 186 13.93 2.28 -13.55
CA LEU A 186 14.60 3.59 -13.41
C LEU A 186 14.67 4.43 -14.68
N LEU A 187 14.56 3.83 -15.87
CA LEU A 187 14.88 4.49 -17.15
C LEU A 187 13.76 4.44 -18.19
N LEU A 188 12.83 3.50 -18.08
CA LEU A 188 11.73 3.35 -19.03
C LEU A 188 10.43 3.91 -18.44
N ASP A 189 9.66 4.60 -19.27
CA ASP A 189 8.28 4.94 -18.92
C ASP A 189 7.35 3.74 -19.16
N VAL A 190 6.15 3.80 -18.61
CA VAL A 190 5.14 2.73 -18.73
C VAL A 190 4.79 2.46 -20.21
N ALA A 191 4.83 3.49 -21.06
CA ALA A 191 4.55 3.36 -22.50
C ALA A 191 5.64 2.54 -23.23
N GLY A 192 6.90 2.68 -22.82
CA GLY A 192 8.06 1.93 -23.29
C GLY A 192 8.27 0.57 -22.61
N GLY A 193 7.32 0.13 -21.78
CA GLY A 193 7.40 -1.15 -21.05
C GLY A 193 8.10 -1.08 -19.70
N GLY A 194 8.30 0.12 -19.15
CA GLY A 194 8.80 0.33 -17.80
C GLY A 194 7.79 -0.05 -16.70
N ASN A 195 8.31 -0.26 -15.50
CA ASN A 195 7.54 -0.61 -14.32
C ASN A 195 6.84 0.62 -13.73
N VAL A 196 5.74 0.40 -13.00
CA VAL A 196 5.18 1.41 -12.11
C VAL A 196 5.89 1.29 -10.77
N GLU A 197 6.57 2.36 -10.36
CA GLU A 197 7.39 2.38 -9.15
C GLU A 197 7.01 3.55 -8.23
N LEU A 198 7.21 3.37 -6.93
CA LEU A 198 7.01 4.40 -5.91
C LEU A 198 8.25 4.50 -5.03
N ALA A 199 8.72 5.72 -4.82
CA ALA A 199 9.83 6.01 -3.91
C ALA A 199 9.62 7.32 -3.16
N VAL A 200 10.25 7.41 -2.00
CA VAL A 200 10.41 8.64 -1.23
C VAL A 200 11.83 9.15 -1.45
N ALA A 201 11.95 10.43 -1.78
CA ALA A 201 13.22 11.11 -1.93
C ALA A 201 13.35 12.23 -0.89
N PHE A 202 14.48 12.30 -0.20
CA PHE A 202 14.77 13.35 0.78
C PHE A 202 16.29 13.58 0.89
N ALA A 203 16.68 14.67 1.57
CA ALA A 203 18.09 15.02 1.79
C ALA A 203 18.43 14.96 3.29
N LEU A 204 19.60 14.44 3.61
CA LEU A 204 20.20 14.43 4.94
C LEU A 204 21.40 15.38 4.98
N GLU A 205 21.58 16.08 6.10
CA GLU A 205 22.76 16.91 6.35
C GLU A 205 23.98 16.01 6.63
N GLY A 206 25.10 16.28 5.95
CA GLY A 206 26.33 15.51 6.04
C GLY A 206 26.46 14.41 4.96
N HIS A 207 27.64 13.79 4.91
CA HIS A 207 27.89 12.59 4.12
C HIS A 207 27.60 11.33 4.94
N HIS A 208 26.57 10.59 4.51
CA HIS A 208 26.16 9.33 5.14
C HIS A 208 26.56 8.15 4.24
N HIS A 209 27.09 7.10 4.85
CA HIS A 209 27.46 5.82 4.25
C HIS A 209 26.30 4.82 4.36
N LEU A 210 26.38 3.68 3.65
CA LEU A 210 25.33 2.65 3.74
C LEU A 210 25.15 2.14 5.18
N ALA A 211 26.27 1.97 5.90
CA ALA A 211 26.25 1.49 7.29
C ALA A 211 25.61 2.47 8.28
N ASP A 212 25.58 3.77 7.97
CA ASP A 212 24.93 4.78 8.82
C ASP A 212 23.40 4.67 8.74
N ILE A 213 22.87 4.21 7.60
CA ILE A 213 21.43 4.06 7.35
C ILE A 213 20.96 2.63 7.64
N CYS A 214 21.81 1.64 7.40
CA CYS A 214 21.54 0.22 7.59
C CYS A 214 22.60 -0.39 8.51
N PRO A 215 22.46 -0.26 9.84
CA PRO A 215 23.47 -0.75 10.79
C PRO A 215 23.64 -2.27 10.75
N GLU A 216 22.64 -3.02 10.27
CA GLU A 216 22.74 -4.48 10.18
C GLU A 216 23.74 -4.99 9.11
N LEU A 217 24.34 -4.09 8.34
CA LEU A 217 25.30 -4.44 7.29
C LEU A 217 26.66 -4.87 7.86
N VAL A 218 27.21 -5.91 7.27
CA VAL A 218 28.54 -6.45 7.58
C VAL A 218 29.48 -6.09 6.44
N ARG A 219 30.56 -5.36 6.74
CA ARG A 219 31.61 -5.09 5.77
C ARG A 219 32.26 -6.40 5.34
N CYS A 220 32.42 -6.57 4.03
CA CYS A 220 33.12 -7.72 3.46
C CYS A 220 34.24 -7.23 2.55
N ASP A 221 35.44 -7.76 2.77
CA ASP A 221 36.57 -7.55 1.89
C ASP A 221 36.29 -8.28 0.55
N ALA A 222 36.64 -7.65 -0.58
CA ALA A 222 36.31 -8.16 -1.91
C ALA A 222 36.93 -9.54 -2.19
N GLU A 223 38.10 -9.82 -1.61
CA GLU A 223 38.81 -11.09 -1.73
C GLU A 223 38.06 -12.27 -1.08
N ALA A 224 37.23 -12.00 -0.06
CA ALA A 224 36.43 -13.00 0.62
C ALA A 224 35.07 -13.25 -0.05
N LEU A 225 34.69 -12.42 -1.02
CA LEU A 225 33.38 -12.43 -1.67
C LEU A 225 33.43 -13.04 -3.07
N THR A 226 32.66 -14.09 -3.29
CA THR A 226 32.38 -14.61 -4.63
C THR A 226 31.08 -14.01 -5.15
N LEU A 227 31.16 -13.22 -6.22
CA LEU A 227 29.99 -12.74 -6.93
C LEU A 227 29.52 -13.77 -7.96
N GLU A 228 28.21 -14.03 -7.96
CA GLU A 228 27.54 -14.87 -8.95
C GLU A 228 26.36 -14.14 -9.61
N GLU A 229 26.15 -14.35 -10.90
CA GLU A 229 24.94 -13.93 -11.60
C GLU A 229 23.94 -15.07 -11.60
N ARG A 230 22.70 -14.81 -11.17
CA ARG A 230 21.64 -15.82 -11.30
C ARG A 230 21.32 -16.01 -12.78
N PRO A 231 21.22 -17.26 -13.27
CA PRO A 231 20.72 -17.50 -14.61
C PRO A 231 19.24 -17.11 -14.65
N TYR A 232 18.96 -15.94 -15.22
CA TYR A 232 17.59 -15.57 -15.57
C TYR A 232 17.17 -16.42 -16.75
N ARG A 233 16.22 -17.33 -16.53
CA ARG A 233 15.47 -17.92 -17.63
C ARG A 233 14.63 -16.78 -18.21
N ALA A 234 14.65 -16.62 -19.54
CA ALA A 234 13.74 -15.71 -20.21
C ALA A 234 12.33 -15.98 -19.68
N ALA A 235 11.72 -14.98 -19.06
CA ALA A 235 10.38 -15.14 -18.53
C ALA A 235 9.47 -15.54 -19.70
N PRO A 236 8.55 -16.51 -19.50
CA PRO A 236 7.53 -16.76 -20.50
C PRO A 236 6.81 -15.44 -20.82
N PRO A 237 6.29 -15.27 -22.03
CA PRO A 237 5.61 -14.05 -22.41
C PRO A 237 4.52 -13.70 -21.39
N ASN A 238 4.53 -12.46 -20.91
CA ASN A 238 3.56 -12.01 -19.92
C ASN A 238 2.17 -11.89 -20.58
N LEU A 239 1.33 -12.90 -20.41
CA LEU A 239 0.01 -12.94 -21.04
C LEU A 239 -0.97 -11.93 -20.43
N ALA A 240 -0.73 -11.39 -19.22
CA ALA A 240 -1.55 -10.30 -18.67
C ALA A 240 -1.56 -9.06 -19.56
N LEU A 241 -0.54 -8.88 -20.42
CA LEU A 241 -0.48 -7.79 -21.38
C LEU A 241 -1.65 -7.75 -22.38
N TRP A 242 -2.41 -8.84 -22.53
CA TRP A 242 -3.65 -8.86 -23.31
C TRP A 242 -4.78 -8.05 -22.69
N ILE A 243 -4.77 -7.85 -21.37
CA ILE A 243 -5.74 -7.01 -20.67
C ILE A 243 -5.18 -5.58 -20.66
N GLU A 244 -5.95 -4.65 -21.21
CA GLU A 244 -5.63 -3.23 -21.21
C GLU A 244 -5.95 -2.59 -19.86
N SER A 245 -7.14 -2.90 -19.34
CA SER A 245 -7.64 -2.37 -18.08
C SER A 245 -8.69 -3.29 -17.48
N ALA A 246 -8.81 -3.26 -16.16
CA ALA A 246 -9.93 -3.81 -15.42
C ALA A 246 -10.50 -2.69 -14.56
N VAL A 247 -11.72 -2.24 -14.86
CA VAL A 247 -12.35 -1.08 -14.22
C VAL A 247 -13.59 -1.51 -13.46
N HIS A 248 -13.58 -1.32 -12.14
CA HIS A 248 -14.73 -1.59 -11.28
C HIS A 248 -15.60 -0.33 -11.16
N ASP A 249 -16.89 -0.48 -11.47
CA ASP A 249 -17.93 0.48 -11.14
C ASP A 249 -18.66 0.01 -9.88
N ALA A 250 -18.42 0.69 -8.76
CA ALA A 250 -19.02 0.35 -7.48
C ALA A 250 -20.50 0.70 -7.41
N ALA A 251 -20.96 1.72 -8.15
CA ALA A 251 -22.37 2.10 -8.19
C ALA A 251 -23.20 1.07 -8.96
N ASP A 252 -22.68 0.60 -10.10
CA ASP A 252 -23.34 -0.42 -10.92
C ASP A 252 -23.05 -1.86 -10.45
N GLY A 253 -22.14 -2.03 -9.49
CA GLY A 253 -21.69 -3.35 -9.03
C GLY A 253 -21.14 -4.19 -10.19
N SER A 254 -20.30 -3.59 -11.03
CA SER A 254 -19.80 -4.24 -12.25
C SER A 254 -18.29 -4.11 -12.41
N LEU A 255 -17.67 -5.05 -13.13
CA LEU A 255 -16.26 -5.01 -13.52
C LEU A 255 -16.16 -5.12 -15.04
N LEU A 256 -15.59 -4.12 -15.68
CA LEU A 256 -15.33 -4.09 -17.12
C LEU A 256 -13.86 -4.40 -17.38
N ILE A 257 -13.59 -5.52 -18.06
CA ILE A 257 -12.25 -5.92 -18.48
C ILE A 257 -12.11 -5.61 -19.97
N THR A 258 -11.21 -4.67 -20.28
CA THR A 258 -10.91 -4.25 -21.65
C THR A 258 -9.70 -5.03 -22.15
N TRP A 259 -9.81 -5.59 -23.35
CA TRP A 259 -8.76 -6.39 -23.98
C TRP A 259 -8.09 -5.56 -25.07
N ARG A 260 -6.76 -5.66 -25.19
CA ARG A 260 -6.02 -5.00 -26.28
C ARG A 260 -6.28 -5.68 -27.61
N ASP A 261 -6.20 -4.91 -28.70
CA ASP A 261 -6.45 -5.42 -30.04
C ASP A 261 -5.33 -6.33 -30.57
N GLU A 262 -4.07 -6.02 -30.28
CA GLU A 262 -2.92 -6.77 -30.78
C GLU A 262 -1.85 -6.98 -29.70
N ARG A 263 -1.28 -8.19 -29.67
CA ARG A 263 -0.08 -8.55 -28.90
C ARG A 263 0.74 -9.61 -29.64
N PRO A 264 2.06 -9.68 -29.39
CA PRO A 264 2.97 -10.56 -30.14
C PRO A 264 2.76 -12.06 -29.88
N HIS A 265 2.02 -12.44 -28.84
CA HIS A 265 1.81 -13.83 -28.47
C HIS A 265 0.32 -14.17 -28.45
N PRO A 266 -0.12 -15.30 -29.05
CA PRO A 266 -1.52 -15.70 -29.02
C PRO A 266 -1.95 -15.96 -27.58
N LEU A 267 -3.16 -15.51 -27.23
CA LEU A 267 -3.78 -15.83 -25.95
C LEU A 267 -4.39 -17.24 -26.04
N PRO A 268 -3.93 -18.24 -25.26
CA PRO A 268 -4.55 -19.56 -25.24
C PRO A 268 -5.89 -19.53 -24.50
N ALA A 269 -6.45 -20.70 -24.16
CA ALA A 269 -7.55 -20.78 -23.19
C ALA A 269 -7.16 -20.06 -21.88
N TRP A 270 -8.07 -19.24 -21.37
CA TRP A 270 -7.86 -18.38 -20.23
C TRP A 270 -9.05 -18.37 -19.28
N ARG A 271 -8.77 -18.00 -18.04
CA ARG A 271 -9.76 -17.77 -16.97
C ARG A 271 -9.36 -16.55 -16.17
N ILE A 272 -10.32 -15.72 -15.76
CA ILE A 272 -10.11 -14.63 -14.82
C ILE A 272 -10.64 -15.08 -13.47
N ASP A 273 -9.78 -15.06 -12.46
CA ASP A 273 -10.13 -15.33 -11.06
C ASP A 273 -10.16 -14.03 -10.24
N TYR A 274 -11.01 -13.99 -9.23
CA TYR A 274 -11.02 -13.01 -8.15
C TYR A 274 -11.22 -13.72 -6.82
N LEU A 275 -10.29 -13.59 -5.87
CA LEU A 275 -10.33 -14.23 -4.54
C LEU A 275 -10.78 -15.70 -4.59
N ASP A 276 -10.13 -16.49 -5.45
CA ASP A 276 -10.37 -17.93 -5.68
C ASP A 276 -11.64 -18.31 -6.47
N ARG A 277 -12.45 -17.33 -6.89
CA ARG A 277 -13.60 -17.58 -7.76
C ARG A 277 -13.30 -17.20 -9.21
N ALA A 278 -13.60 -18.11 -10.14
CA ALA A 278 -13.62 -17.79 -11.56
C ALA A 278 -14.79 -16.84 -11.88
N ILE A 279 -14.47 -15.66 -12.43
CA ILE A 279 -15.46 -14.63 -12.81
C ILE A 279 -15.66 -14.52 -14.32
N ALA A 280 -14.70 -14.98 -15.11
CA ALA A 280 -14.81 -15.08 -16.58
C ALA A 280 -13.88 -16.17 -17.13
N SER A 281 -14.16 -16.68 -18.33
CA SER A 281 -13.29 -17.60 -19.04
C SER A 281 -13.54 -17.55 -20.54
N GLY A 282 -12.54 -17.92 -21.33
CA GLY A 282 -12.66 -17.98 -22.79
C GLY A 282 -11.45 -18.64 -23.44
N GLU A 283 -11.42 -18.57 -24.77
CA GLU A 283 -10.33 -19.06 -25.61
C GLU A 283 -9.99 -17.98 -26.64
N GLY A 284 -8.69 -17.66 -26.79
CA GLY A 284 -8.30 -16.53 -27.62
C GLY A 284 -8.67 -15.18 -27.02
N ARG A 285 -8.36 -14.10 -27.74
CA ARG A 285 -8.80 -12.75 -27.36
C ARG A 285 -10.31 -12.61 -27.58
N PRO A 286 -11.08 -12.09 -26.61
CA PRO A 286 -12.48 -11.69 -26.83
C PRO A 286 -12.62 -10.59 -27.89
N ASP A 287 -13.70 -10.63 -28.67
CA ASP A 287 -14.01 -9.60 -29.66
C ASP A 287 -14.56 -8.29 -29.05
N ALA A 288 -15.01 -8.35 -27.81
CA ALA A 288 -15.54 -7.22 -27.06
C ALA A 288 -15.01 -7.25 -25.61
N PRO A 289 -15.04 -6.10 -24.90
CA PRO A 289 -14.76 -6.06 -23.47
C PRO A 289 -15.61 -7.08 -22.70
N THR A 290 -15.01 -7.71 -21.70
CA THR A 290 -15.71 -8.66 -20.82
C THR A 290 -16.34 -7.90 -19.67
N LEU A 291 -17.67 -7.88 -19.62
CA LEU A 291 -18.44 -7.29 -18.52
C LEU A 291 -18.82 -8.39 -17.52
N VAL A 292 -18.38 -8.23 -16.27
CA VAL A 292 -18.82 -9.04 -15.14
C VAL A 292 -19.86 -8.24 -14.36
N THR A 293 -21.12 -8.67 -14.43
CA THR A 293 -22.23 -8.09 -13.67
C THR A 293 -22.26 -8.64 -12.25
N SER A 294 -22.78 -7.86 -11.29
CA SER A 294 -22.85 -8.26 -9.87
C SER A 294 -21.48 -8.59 -9.27
N PHE A 295 -20.48 -7.80 -9.66
CA PHE A 295 -19.14 -7.85 -9.10
C PHE A 295 -19.08 -6.96 -7.86
N THR A 296 -18.66 -7.55 -6.74
CA THR A 296 -18.40 -6.82 -5.50
C THR A 296 -16.91 -6.84 -5.22
N LEU A 297 -16.29 -5.65 -5.17
CA LEU A 297 -14.90 -5.53 -4.76
C LEU A 297 -14.80 -5.81 -3.25
N SER A 298 -14.04 -6.85 -2.91
CA SER A 298 -13.72 -7.21 -1.54
C SER A 298 -12.51 -6.41 -1.04
N PRO A 299 -12.49 -6.03 0.24
CA PRO A 299 -11.34 -5.37 0.87
C PRO A 299 -10.07 -6.21 0.87
N ALA A 300 -10.18 -7.54 0.68
CA ALA A 300 -9.04 -8.44 0.72
C ALA A 300 -8.18 -8.41 -0.56
N SER A 301 -8.69 -7.86 -1.67
CA SER A 301 -7.93 -7.79 -2.92
C SER A 301 -8.47 -6.74 -3.88
N CYS A 302 -7.56 -5.95 -4.45
CA CYS A 302 -7.81 -5.04 -5.57
C CYS A 302 -7.23 -5.58 -6.88
N GLU A 303 -7.12 -6.90 -7.03
CA GLU A 303 -6.51 -7.53 -8.20
C GLU A 303 -7.41 -8.64 -8.75
N ILE A 304 -7.51 -8.73 -10.07
CA ILE A 304 -7.94 -9.96 -10.75
C ILE A 304 -6.72 -10.79 -11.12
N VAL A 305 -6.90 -12.09 -11.31
CA VAL A 305 -5.82 -12.98 -11.76
C VAL A 305 -6.20 -13.60 -13.10
N LEU A 306 -5.44 -13.28 -14.15
CA LEU A 306 -5.51 -14.02 -15.41
C LEU A 306 -4.76 -15.35 -15.24
N VAL A 307 -5.46 -16.45 -15.48
CA VAL A 307 -4.90 -17.80 -15.54
C VAL A 307 -4.87 -18.23 -17.00
N ALA A 308 -3.69 -18.42 -17.56
CA ALA A 308 -3.51 -18.82 -18.96
C ALA A 308 -2.20 -19.62 -19.11
N ALA A 309 -2.22 -20.65 -19.96
CA ALA A 309 -1.06 -21.55 -20.17
C ALA A 309 -0.48 -22.21 -18.90
N GLY A 310 -1.30 -22.37 -17.85
CA GLY A 310 -0.85 -22.92 -16.56
C GLY A 310 -0.18 -21.90 -15.63
N GLU A 311 -0.05 -20.65 -16.07
CA GLU A 311 0.54 -19.54 -15.32
C GLU A 311 -0.55 -18.62 -14.74
N ARG A 312 -0.18 -17.83 -13.72
CA ARG A 312 -1.06 -16.87 -13.03
C ARG A 312 -0.46 -15.47 -13.12
N TYR A 313 -1.24 -14.53 -13.64
CA TYR A 313 -0.82 -13.14 -13.83
C TYR A 313 -1.79 -12.22 -13.07
N PRO A 314 -1.40 -11.63 -11.93
CA PRO A 314 -2.22 -10.66 -11.23
C PRO A 314 -2.28 -9.34 -12.01
N LEU A 315 -3.45 -8.71 -12.05
CA LEU A 315 -3.67 -7.39 -12.65
C LEU A 315 -4.49 -6.51 -11.71
N PRO A 316 -4.12 -5.23 -11.55
CA PRO A 316 -4.84 -4.32 -10.69
C PRO A 316 -6.23 -4.00 -11.25
N ILE A 317 -7.20 -3.88 -10.35
CA ILE A 317 -8.53 -3.32 -10.60
C ILE A 317 -8.46 -1.82 -10.34
N THR A 318 -8.82 -1.02 -11.34
CA THR A 318 -9.03 0.41 -11.18
C THR A 318 -10.46 0.67 -10.74
N VAL A 319 -10.66 1.44 -9.67
CA VAL A 319 -12.01 1.83 -9.24
C VAL A 319 -12.39 3.10 -9.99
N ARG A 320 -13.51 3.06 -10.73
CA ARG A 320 -14.01 4.19 -11.52
C ARG A 320 -14.27 5.42 -10.67
N ASP A 321 -14.87 5.22 -9.49
CA ASP A 321 -15.13 6.27 -8.53
C ASP A 321 -14.95 5.75 -7.11
N LEU A 322 -13.87 6.19 -6.45
CA LEU A 322 -13.53 5.80 -5.08
C LEU A 322 -14.58 6.26 -4.06
N VAL A 323 -15.35 7.30 -4.36
CA VAL A 323 -16.39 7.83 -3.45
C VAL A 323 -17.52 6.81 -3.25
N ALA A 324 -17.77 5.99 -4.26
CA ALA A 324 -18.81 4.96 -4.20
C ALA A 324 -18.39 3.72 -3.38
N LEU A 325 -17.12 3.59 -2.99
CA LEU A 325 -16.67 2.52 -2.11
C LEU A 325 -16.79 2.93 -0.63
N PRO A 326 -17.12 1.99 0.26
CA PRO A 326 -17.04 2.25 1.69
C PRO A 326 -15.56 2.41 2.10
N SER A 327 -15.29 3.36 2.99
CA SER A 327 -13.94 3.56 3.56
C SER A 327 -13.49 2.38 4.44
N ASP A 328 -14.46 1.57 4.89
CA ASP A 328 -14.27 0.34 5.66
C ASP A 328 -15.33 -0.67 5.20
N ALA A 329 -14.91 -1.87 4.80
CA ALA A 329 -15.83 -2.89 4.30
C ALA A 329 -16.85 -3.37 5.34
N SER A 330 -16.52 -3.29 6.63
CA SER A 330 -17.46 -3.60 7.71
C SER A 330 -18.63 -2.59 7.77
N LEU A 331 -18.42 -1.40 7.21
CA LEU A 331 -19.41 -0.32 7.09
C LEU A 331 -20.11 -0.30 5.73
N ALA A 332 -19.95 -1.36 4.92
CA ALA A 332 -20.79 -1.56 3.74
C ALA A 332 -22.23 -1.90 4.14
N ASP A 333 -23.21 -1.48 3.34
CA ASP A 333 -24.63 -1.85 3.48
C ASP A 333 -25.23 -1.59 4.87
N LEU A 334 -24.94 -0.42 5.46
CA LEU A 334 -25.54 -0.03 6.73
C LEU A 334 -27.06 0.14 6.61
N SER A 335 -27.77 -0.25 7.67
CA SER A 335 -29.19 0.04 7.87
C SER A 335 -29.41 1.54 8.10
N LEU A 336 -30.67 1.98 8.02
CA LEU A 336 -31.00 3.37 8.32
C LEU A 336 -30.61 3.75 9.75
N GLU A 337 -30.87 2.90 10.75
CA GLU A 337 -30.52 3.20 12.15
C GLU A 337 -29.00 3.29 12.35
N GLU A 338 -28.24 2.42 11.70
CA GLU A 338 -26.77 2.45 11.74
C GLU A 338 -26.21 3.75 11.13
N LEU A 339 -26.72 4.16 9.97
CA LEU A 339 -26.35 5.42 9.33
C LEU A 339 -26.69 6.63 10.21
N LEU A 340 -27.88 6.66 10.80
CA LEU A 340 -28.32 7.75 11.68
C LEU A 340 -27.49 7.80 12.97
N ALA A 341 -27.14 6.65 13.56
CA ALA A 341 -26.30 6.59 14.75
C ALA A 341 -24.88 7.11 14.46
N LEU A 342 -24.33 6.72 13.30
CA LEU A 342 -23.00 7.12 12.87
C LEU A 342 -22.94 8.63 12.57
N LEU A 343 -23.82 9.11 11.70
CA LEU A 343 -23.84 10.53 11.29
C LEU A 343 -24.30 11.45 12.42
N GLY A 344 -25.20 10.99 13.29
CA GLY A 344 -25.62 11.67 14.50
C GLY A 344 -24.57 11.65 15.63
N ARG A 345 -23.38 11.07 15.38
CA ARG A 345 -22.24 10.95 16.32
C ARG A 345 -22.61 10.26 17.64
N ARG A 346 -23.56 9.31 17.60
CA ARG A 346 -23.96 8.48 18.75
C ARG A 346 -23.03 7.28 18.91
N ILE A 347 -22.49 6.79 17.80
CA ILE A 347 -21.50 5.73 17.73
C ILE A 347 -20.40 6.13 16.73
N GLY A 348 -19.14 5.79 17.04
CA GLY A 348 -18.03 5.98 16.11
C GLY A 348 -17.93 4.83 15.11
N GLY A 349 -17.38 5.11 13.92
CA GLY A 349 -17.22 4.11 12.85
C GLY A 349 -16.49 2.85 13.30
N GLU A 350 -15.35 3.00 13.99
CA GLU A 350 -14.55 1.88 14.52
C GLU A 350 -15.35 0.98 15.48
N ARG A 351 -16.19 1.58 16.33
CA ARG A 351 -17.02 0.83 17.28
C ARG A 351 -18.14 0.10 16.56
N LEU A 352 -18.77 0.72 15.57
CA LEU A 352 -19.81 0.09 14.76
C LEU A 352 -19.26 -1.08 13.94
N ALA A 353 -18.10 -0.87 13.29
CA ALA A 353 -17.33 -1.90 12.59
C ALA A 353 -17.05 -3.10 13.50
N SER A 354 -16.46 -2.85 14.68
CA SER A 354 -16.14 -3.89 15.67
C SER A 354 -17.37 -4.68 16.12
N LEU A 355 -18.53 -4.02 16.29
CA LEU A 355 -19.77 -4.69 16.70
C LEU A 355 -20.33 -5.61 15.62
N ARG A 356 -20.27 -5.18 14.35
CA ARG A 356 -20.68 -6.00 13.20
C ARG A 356 -19.76 -7.21 13.00
N GLU A 357 -18.46 -7.02 13.20
CA GLU A 357 -17.47 -8.10 13.10
C GLU A 357 -17.57 -9.12 14.25
N ALA A 358 -17.76 -8.66 15.48
CA ALA A 358 -17.75 -9.51 16.67
C ALA A 358 -19.06 -10.28 16.92
N GLY A 359 -20.20 -9.73 16.48
CA GLY A 359 -21.52 -10.26 16.82
C GLY A 359 -22.41 -10.65 15.63
N GLY A 360 -21.95 -10.46 14.38
CA GLY A 360 -22.87 -10.44 13.23
C GLY A 360 -23.88 -9.29 13.34
N GLY A 361 -24.94 -9.32 12.54
CA GLY A 361 -25.99 -8.27 12.55
C GLY A 361 -26.65 -8.04 13.92
N ASP A 362 -26.69 -9.07 14.78
CA ASP A 362 -27.34 -9.01 16.10
C ASP A 362 -26.57 -8.16 17.12
N GLY A 363 -25.24 -8.11 17.05
CA GLY A 363 -24.39 -7.31 17.94
C GLY A 363 -24.58 -5.80 17.73
N ALA A 364 -24.67 -5.38 16.47
CA ALA A 364 -25.01 -4.01 16.11
C ALA A 364 -26.45 -3.67 16.52
N HIS A 365 -27.39 -4.60 16.31
CA HIS A 365 -28.80 -4.38 16.66
C HIS A 365 -29.00 -4.07 18.15
N HIS A 366 -28.44 -4.88 19.06
CA HIS A 366 -28.54 -4.63 20.51
C HIS A 366 -27.88 -3.32 20.97
N ALA A 367 -26.77 -2.93 20.34
CA ALA A 367 -26.14 -1.65 20.63
C ALA A 367 -27.01 -0.47 20.18
N LEU A 368 -27.70 -0.60 19.04
CA LEU A 368 -28.64 0.40 18.53
C LEU A 368 -29.92 0.44 19.38
N GLU A 369 -30.45 -0.68 19.85
CA GLU A 369 -31.56 -0.73 20.81
C GLU A 369 -31.19 0.01 22.11
N ALA A 370 -29.95 -0.08 22.58
CA ALA A 370 -29.49 0.67 23.74
C ALA A 370 -29.36 2.19 23.48
N ILE A 371 -29.14 2.60 22.22
CA ILE A 371 -29.00 4.00 21.81
C ILE A 371 -30.36 4.65 21.52
N PHE A 372 -31.25 3.92 20.84
CA PHE A 372 -32.50 4.43 20.31
C PHE A 372 -33.75 3.90 21.05
N GLY A 373 -33.66 2.77 21.76
CA GLY A 373 -34.82 2.06 22.28
C GLY A 373 -35.49 1.23 21.16
N GLU A 374 -36.82 1.35 21.01
CA GLU A 374 -37.60 0.63 19.98
C GLU A 374 -37.43 1.20 18.56
N GLY A 375 -36.72 2.33 18.38
CA GLY A 375 -36.48 2.97 17.09
C GLY A 375 -35.90 4.38 17.22
N PHE A 376 -35.44 4.98 16.12
CA PHE A 376 -34.88 6.33 16.15
C PHE A 376 -35.96 7.41 16.28
N ALA A 377 -35.62 8.54 16.91
CA ALA A 377 -36.52 9.70 17.02
C ALA A 377 -36.24 10.72 15.91
N PRO A 378 -37.17 11.65 15.61
CA PRO A 378 -36.93 12.75 14.66
C PRO A 378 -35.65 13.54 14.94
N THR A 379 -35.29 13.68 16.22
CA THR A 379 -34.06 14.36 16.64
C THR A 379 -32.79 13.68 16.15
N ASP A 380 -32.79 12.37 15.95
CA ASP A 380 -31.63 11.63 15.48
C ASP A 380 -31.43 11.84 13.97
N VAL A 381 -32.53 11.90 13.20
CA VAL A 381 -32.52 12.31 11.78
C VAL A 381 -31.98 13.73 11.62
N PHE A 382 -32.46 14.68 12.43
CA PHE A 382 -32.00 16.06 12.35
C PHE A 382 -30.54 16.23 12.76
N ARG A 383 -30.07 15.48 13.75
CA ARG A 383 -28.64 15.47 14.11
C ARG A 383 -27.78 14.96 12.95
N ALA A 384 -28.20 13.93 12.25
CA ALA A 384 -27.48 13.45 11.06
C ALA A 384 -27.41 14.56 9.98
N TRP A 385 -28.53 15.25 9.71
CA TRP A 385 -28.56 16.38 8.76
C TRP A 385 -27.66 17.53 9.16
N TRP A 386 -27.67 17.93 10.44
CA TRP A 386 -26.79 18.99 10.92
C TRP A 386 -25.32 18.60 10.92
N SER A 387 -25.00 17.34 11.21
CA SER A 387 -23.63 16.82 11.12
C SER A 387 -23.13 16.83 9.68
N ILE A 388 -23.93 16.37 8.72
CA ILE A 388 -23.61 16.46 7.28
C ILE A 388 -23.40 17.93 6.88
N ALA A 389 -24.29 18.82 7.32
CA ALA A 389 -24.18 20.25 7.04
C ALA A 389 -22.90 20.88 7.61
N ASP A 390 -22.53 20.52 8.84
CA ASP A 390 -21.29 20.94 9.49
C ASP A 390 -20.06 20.51 8.68
N HIS A 391 -20.02 19.26 8.21
CA HIS A 391 -18.93 18.73 7.38
C HIS A 391 -18.84 19.40 6.00
N LEU A 392 -19.98 19.61 5.34
CA LEU A 392 -20.04 20.29 4.03
C LEU A 392 -19.75 21.78 4.14
N GLY A 393 -20.03 22.38 5.29
CA GLY A 393 -19.76 23.79 5.60
C GLY A 393 -18.31 24.09 5.99
N ASP A 394 -17.50 23.08 6.35
CA ASP A 394 -16.09 23.28 6.70
C ASP A 394 -15.27 23.71 5.45
N PRO A 395 -14.66 24.92 5.46
CA PRO A 395 -13.83 25.40 4.35
C PRO A 395 -12.65 24.49 3.98
N ARG A 396 -12.20 23.65 4.91
CA ARG A 396 -11.03 22.77 4.75
C ARG A 396 -11.37 21.43 4.09
N THR A 397 -12.65 21.10 3.94
CA THR A 397 -13.10 19.86 3.31
C THR A 397 -12.61 19.82 1.86
N THR A 398 -11.84 18.81 1.47
CA THR A 398 -11.37 18.64 0.08
C THR A 398 -12.54 18.27 -0.84
N LEU A 399 -12.39 18.41 -2.17
CA LEU A 399 -13.43 17.95 -3.10
C LEU A 399 -13.79 16.47 -2.89
N GLY A 400 -12.80 15.59 -2.69
CA GLY A 400 -13.04 14.16 -2.44
C GLY A 400 -13.83 13.90 -1.16
N ALA A 401 -13.47 14.55 -0.05
CA ALA A 401 -14.21 14.44 1.20
C ALA A 401 -15.63 15.02 1.08
N PHE A 402 -15.79 16.14 0.35
CA PHE A 402 -17.08 16.75 0.08
C PHE A 402 -17.99 15.80 -0.69
N ARG A 403 -17.48 15.16 -1.75
CA ARG A 403 -18.19 14.11 -2.49
C ARG A 403 -18.54 12.94 -1.58
N GLY A 404 -17.60 12.47 -0.74
CA GLY A 404 -17.86 11.42 0.26
C GLY A 404 -19.05 11.70 1.18
N HIS A 405 -19.22 12.95 1.62
CA HIS A 405 -20.34 13.34 2.48
C HIS A 405 -21.68 13.49 1.75
N VAL A 406 -21.68 13.66 0.42
CA VAL A 406 -22.91 13.77 -0.39
C VAL A 406 -23.25 12.43 -1.04
N GLU A 407 -22.37 11.93 -1.88
CA GLU A 407 -22.55 10.80 -2.82
C GLU A 407 -22.04 9.47 -2.24
N GLY A 408 -21.23 9.50 -1.17
CA GLY A 408 -20.61 8.30 -0.62
C GLY A 408 -21.61 7.34 0.03
N SER A 409 -21.16 6.10 0.25
CA SER A 409 -21.94 5.03 0.89
C SER A 409 -22.44 5.34 2.30
N LEU A 410 -21.82 6.33 2.97
CA LEU A 410 -22.21 6.87 4.27
C LEU A 410 -22.70 8.32 4.21
N GLY A 411 -22.88 8.86 3.00
CA GLY A 411 -23.24 10.26 2.73
C GLY A 411 -24.74 10.54 2.78
N ALA A 412 -25.11 11.79 2.52
CA ALA A 412 -26.49 12.25 2.51
C ALA A 412 -27.41 11.42 1.58
N GLN A 413 -26.90 11.06 0.40
CA GLN A 413 -27.64 10.26 -0.58
C GLN A 413 -27.95 8.86 -0.07
N ALA A 414 -27.00 8.20 0.61
CA ALA A 414 -27.23 6.87 1.17
C ALA A 414 -28.33 6.89 2.23
N VAL A 415 -28.32 7.88 3.15
CA VAL A 415 -29.37 8.02 4.16
C VAL A 415 -30.73 8.30 3.52
N TRP A 416 -30.77 9.19 2.52
CA TRP A 416 -32.00 9.51 1.81
C TRP A 416 -32.58 8.29 1.09
N GLN A 417 -31.76 7.52 0.38
CA GLN A 417 -32.19 6.30 -0.29
C GLN A 417 -32.77 5.30 0.72
N ARG A 418 -32.10 5.09 1.86
CA ARG A 418 -32.61 4.20 2.92
C ARG A 418 -33.94 4.67 3.50
N LEU A 419 -34.13 5.98 3.69
CA LEU A 419 -35.42 6.55 4.10
C LEU A 419 -36.49 6.27 3.03
N HIS A 420 -36.19 6.52 1.76
CA HIS A 420 -37.12 6.33 0.66
C HIS A 420 -37.52 4.86 0.47
N ASP A 421 -36.56 3.93 0.58
CA ASP A 421 -36.78 2.48 0.46
C ASP A 421 -37.72 1.93 1.54
N THR A 422 -37.86 2.61 2.70
CA THR A 422 -38.84 2.20 3.72
C THR A 422 -40.29 2.30 3.22
N LEU A 423 -40.59 3.10 2.18
CA LEU A 423 -41.92 3.17 1.58
C LEU A 423 -42.34 1.84 0.96
N THR A 424 -41.40 1.11 0.39
CA THR A 424 -41.64 -0.12 -0.39
C THR A 424 -41.31 -1.39 0.41
N ALA A 425 -40.69 -1.27 1.58
CA ALA A 425 -40.39 -2.39 2.45
C ALA A 425 -41.65 -3.10 3.00
N ASP A 426 -41.60 -4.43 3.07
CA ASP A 426 -42.68 -5.30 3.59
C ASP A 426 -42.73 -5.39 5.12
N ASP A 427 -41.82 -4.72 5.83
CA ASP A 427 -41.74 -4.74 7.29
C ASP A 427 -42.69 -3.69 7.91
N GLU A 428 -43.86 -4.14 8.39
CA GLU A 428 -44.86 -3.28 9.03
C GLU A 428 -44.39 -2.66 10.35
N ALA A 429 -43.38 -3.23 11.02
CA ALA A 429 -42.95 -2.77 12.35
C ALA A 429 -42.11 -1.48 12.33
N ARG A 430 -41.53 -1.11 11.17
CA ARG A 430 -40.59 0.03 11.03
C ARG A 430 -40.90 0.96 9.86
N ARG A 431 -42.13 0.90 9.34
CA ARG A 431 -42.52 1.65 8.15
C ARG A 431 -42.79 3.12 8.49
N LEU A 432 -41.88 4.00 8.07
CA LEU A 432 -42.15 5.44 8.09
C LEU A 432 -43.33 5.76 7.18
N THR A 433 -44.15 6.70 7.61
CA THR A 433 -45.24 7.22 6.78
C THR A 433 -44.67 8.09 5.65
N ARG A 434 -45.44 8.18 4.55
CA ARG A 434 -45.13 9.09 3.44
C ARG A 434 -44.90 10.54 3.92
N ASP A 435 -45.72 10.99 4.86
CA ASP A 435 -45.66 12.36 5.38
C ASP A 435 -44.38 12.58 6.22
N GLU A 436 -43.92 11.58 6.97
CA GLU A 436 -42.65 11.63 7.72
C GLU A 436 -41.44 11.69 6.79
N ILE A 437 -41.41 10.83 5.75
CA ILE A 437 -40.31 10.82 4.77
C ILE A 437 -40.25 12.15 4.02
N TRP A 438 -41.42 12.68 3.61
CA TRP A 438 -41.49 14.00 3.00
C TRP A 438 -40.93 15.08 3.93
N PHE A 439 -41.32 15.06 5.21
CA PHE A 439 -40.86 16.04 6.19
C PHE A 439 -39.34 15.94 6.45
N TYR A 440 -38.80 14.73 6.59
CA TYR A 440 -37.36 14.53 6.78
C TYR A 440 -36.54 14.97 5.57
N GLY A 441 -37.00 14.71 4.35
CA GLY A 441 -36.33 15.19 3.14
C GLY A 441 -36.47 16.70 2.93
N ALA A 442 -37.63 17.28 3.26
CA ALA A 442 -37.83 18.72 3.22
C ALA A 442 -36.90 19.45 4.20
N GLU A 443 -36.70 18.89 5.39
CA GLU A 443 -35.73 19.40 6.37
C GLU A 443 -34.28 19.23 5.90
N LEU A 444 -33.95 18.12 5.23
CA LEU A 444 -32.63 17.94 4.60
C LEU A 444 -32.36 19.00 3.53
N LEU A 445 -33.31 19.24 2.62
CA LEU A 445 -33.24 20.32 1.64
C LEU A 445 -33.02 21.69 2.31
N ARG A 446 -33.84 22.01 3.31
CA ARG A 446 -33.76 23.28 4.04
C ARG A 446 -32.41 23.46 4.73
N THR A 447 -31.85 22.37 5.25
CA THR A 447 -30.56 22.35 5.95
C THR A 447 -29.38 22.54 4.99
N LEU A 448 -29.40 21.88 3.83
CA LEU A 448 -28.27 21.87 2.90
C LEU A 448 -28.29 23.01 1.87
N ARG A 449 -29.46 23.54 1.49
CA ARG A 449 -29.59 24.61 0.49
C ARG A 449 -28.77 25.87 0.81
N PRO A 450 -28.68 26.36 2.07
CA PRO A 450 -27.82 27.50 2.41
C PRO A 450 -26.33 27.24 2.19
N ILE A 451 -25.89 25.98 2.24
CA ILE A 451 -24.47 25.62 2.11
C ILE A 451 -23.95 25.92 0.71
N VAL A 452 -24.78 25.77 -0.34
CA VAL A 452 -24.39 26.05 -1.73
C VAL A 452 -23.81 27.46 -1.87
N ALA A 453 -24.45 28.44 -1.22
CA ALA A 453 -24.00 29.84 -1.20
C ALA A 453 -22.83 30.08 -0.22
N ALA A 454 -22.69 29.25 0.81
CA ALA A 454 -21.64 29.36 1.82
C ALA A 454 -20.32 28.70 1.40
N ILE A 455 -20.29 27.88 0.33
CA ILE A 455 -19.06 27.27 -0.19
C ILE A 455 -18.05 28.37 -0.56
N PRO A 456 -16.87 28.41 0.10
CA PRO A 456 -15.83 29.42 -0.17
C PRO A 456 -15.32 29.34 -1.61
N GLU A 457 -14.97 30.49 -2.19
CA GLU A 457 -14.38 30.56 -3.52
C GLU A 457 -12.98 29.91 -3.54
N GLY A 458 -12.71 29.16 -4.60
CA GLY A 458 -11.47 28.38 -4.76
C GLY A 458 -11.52 27.47 -5.99
N PRO A 459 -10.43 26.75 -6.32
CA PRO A 459 -10.36 25.90 -7.51
C PRO A 459 -11.44 24.80 -7.52
N ASP A 460 -11.77 24.26 -6.35
CA ASP A 460 -12.77 23.19 -6.20
C ASP A 460 -14.21 23.71 -6.03
N ALA A 461 -14.41 25.02 -5.86
CA ALA A 461 -15.72 25.59 -5.51
C ALA A 461 -16.80 25.31 -6.57
N PRO A 462 -16.53 25.44 -7.89
CA PRO A 462 -17.50 25.08 -8.92
C PRO A 462 -17.91 23.60 -8.86
N ALA A 463 -16.95 22.70 -8.63
CA ALA A 463 -17.22 21.26 -8.55
C ALA A 463 -18.05 20.91 -7.32
N LYS A 464 -17.71 21.45 -6.13
CA LYS A 464 -18.49 21.25 -4.89
C LYS A 464 -19.92 21.76 -5.03
N ARG A 465 -20.11 22.95 -5.63
CA ARG A 465 -21.44 23.52 -5.90
C ARG A 465 -22.23 22.61 -6.85
N SER A 466 -21.59 22.09 -7.90
CA SER A 466 -22.22 21.18 -8.86
C SER A 466 -22.71 19.89 -8.21
N VAL A 467 -21.87 19.25 -7.38
CA VAL A 467 -22.19 18.03 -6.63
C VAL A 467 -23.41 18.26 -5.74
N LEU A 468 -23.36 19.29 -4.88
CA LEU A 468 -24.45 19.56 -3.96
C LEU A 468 -25.73 19.99 -4.69
N ALA A 469 -25.63 20.83 -5.72
CA ALA A 469 -26.79 21.25 -6.51
C ALA A 469 -27.47 20.08 -7.22
N THR A 470 -26.69 19.13 -7.76
CA THR A 470 -27.21 17.92 -8.42
C THR A 470 -27.99 17.07 -7.42
N PHE A 471 -27.42 16.83 -6.24
CA PHE A 471 -28.10 16.09 -5.17
C PHE A 471 -29.39 16.79 -4.71
N LEU A 472 -29.34 18.11 -4.47
CA LEU A 472 -30.52 18.88 -4.04
C LEU A 472 -31.63 18.87 -5.09
N ALA A 473 -31.30 18.98 -6.38
CA ALA A 473 -32.28 18.91 -7.46
C ALA A 473 -32.94 17.54 -7.55
N HIS A 474 -32.16 16.46 -7.37
CA HIS A 474 -32.69 15.10 -7.34
C HIS A 474 -33.61 14.87 -6.12
N LEU A 475 -33.17 15.26 -4.92
CA LEU A 475 -33.96 15.17 -3.69
C LEU A 475 -35.27 15.97 -3.81
N GLU A 476 -35.24 17.17 -4.37
CA GLU A 476 -36.44 17.97 -4.60
C GLU A 476 -37.41 17.31 -5.58
N ALA A 477 -36.91 16.73 -6.67
CA ALA A 477 -37.73 15.99 -7.63
C ALA A 477 -38.43 14.76 -7.00
N GLU A 478 -37.76 14.07 -6.08
CA GLU A 478 -38.34 12.92 -5.37
C GLU A 478 -39.31 13.33 -4.25
N LEU A 479 -39.14 14.51 -3.65
CA LEU A 479 -40.04 15.00 -2.62
C LEU A 479 -41.36 15.56 -3.17
N VAL A 480 -41.36 16.13 -4.37
CA VAL A 480 -42.59 16.65 -5.02
C VAL A 480 -43.73 15.63 -5.03
N PRO A 481 -43.55 14.38 -5.52
CA PRO A 481 -44.63 13.40 -5.48
C PRO A 481 -45.01 13.05 -4.04
N LEU A 482 -44.07 13.03 -3.10
CA LEU A 482 -44.32 12.66 -1.69
C LEU A 482 -45.10 13.70 -0.89
N SER A 483 -45.31 14.91 -1.42
CA SER A 483 -45.96 16.02 -0.73
C SER A 483 -47.30 15.64 -0.08
N PRO A 484 -47.51 15.96 1.22
CA PRO A 484 -48.77 15.74 1.89
C PRO A 484 -49.92 16.50 1.20
N ASP A 485 -51.14 15.98 1.31
CA ASP A 485 -52.31 16.64 0.76
C ASP A 485 -52.63 17.92 1.58
N PRO A 486 -52.55 19.13 0.97
CA PRO A 486 -52.75 20.39 1.68
C PRO A 486 -54.19 20.59 2.19
N THR A 487 -55.14 19.78 1.70
CA THR A 487 -56.55 19.85 2.13
C THR A 487 -56.83 19.09 3.43
N ARG A 488 -55.88 18.28 3.93
CA ARG A 488 -56.00 17.53 5.19
C ARG A 488 -56.05 18.41 6.44
N GLY A 489 -55.67 19.70 6.33
CA GLY A 489 -55.82 20.68 7.41
C GLY A 489 -55.04 21.97 7.14
N GLY A 490 -55.55 23.11 7.61
CA GLY A 490 -54.95 24.42 7.35
C GLY A 490 -53.49 24.58 7.86
N TRP A 491 -53.09 23.81 8.87
CA TRP A 491 -51.71 23.78 9.36
C TRP A 491 -50.77 22.99 8.44
N VAL A 492 -51.26 21.97 7.72
CA VAL A 492 -50.46 21.19 6.76
C VAL A 492 -50.06 22.06 5.58
N ALA A 493 -51.00 22.87 5.06
CA ALA A 493 -50.70 23.84 4.02
C ALA A 493 -49.65 24.87 4.46
N GLN A 494 -49.65 25.29 5.74
CA GLN A 494 -48.62 26.19 6.29
C GLN A 494 -47.25 25.52 6.38
N VAL A 495 -47.20 24.23 6.74
CA VAL A 495 -45.95 23.46 6.77
C VAL A 495 -45.39 23.27 5.36
N ILE A 496 -46.23 22.90 4.39
CA ILE A 496 -45.82 22.79 2.97
C ILE A 496 -45.26 24.13 2.47
N ALA A 497 -45.97 25.23 2.76
CA ALA A 497 -45.51 26.57 2.39
C ALA A 497 -44.20 26.96 3.09
N HIS A 498 -44.00 26.57 4.34
CA HIS A 498 -42.75 26.84 5.09
C HIS A 498 -41.53 26.19 4.42
N TYR A 499 -41.65 24.96 3.94
CA TYR A 499 -40.55 24.24 3.30
C TYR A 499 -40.37 24.56 1.81
N ALA A 500 -41.42 25.05 1.14
CA ALA A 500 -41.39 25.52 -0.25
C ALA A 500 -40.77 24.52 -1.26
N VAL A 501 -40.95 23.21 -1.03
CA VAL A 501 -40.48 22.15 -1.93
C VAL A 501 -41.22 22.25 -3.27
N GLY A 502 -40.49 22.35 -4.39
CA GLY A 502 -41.06 22.44 -5.74
C GLY A 502 -41.33 23.86 -6.25
N GLY A 503 -41.03 24.89 -5.46
CA GLY A 503 -41.00 26.29 -5.89
C GLY A 503 -42.37 26.93 -6.16
N ALA A 504 -42.81 27.76 -5.22
CA ALA A 504 -42.89 29.18 -5.50
C ALA A 504 -42.24 29.92 -4.32
N PRO A 505 -41.28 30.82 -4.55
CA PRO A 505 -40.69 31.61 -3.47
C PRO A 505 -41.77 32.53 -2.88
N ALA A 506 -41.78 32.66 -1.55
CA ALA A 506 -42.48 33.75 -0.87
C ALA A 506 -41.60 35.02 -0.88
#